data_AF-A0AAQ2DAN7-F1
#
_entry.id   AF-A0AAQ2DAN7-F1
#
_cell.length_a   1.000
_cell.length_b   1.000
_cell.length_c   1.000
_cell.angle_alpha   90.00
_cell.angle_beta   90.00
_cell.angle_gamma   90.00
#
_symmetry.space_group_name_H-M   'P 1'
#
loop_
_entity.id
_entity.type
_entity.pdbx_description
1 polymer ?
#
loop_
_entity_poly.entity_id
_entity_poly.type
_entity_poly.pdbx_seq_one_letter_code
_entity_poly.pdbx_strand_id
1 'polypeptide(L)'
;MTESNHPCPQSILVLGAGELGLPVLRNLARVAKRSPGSTISVLLRASTIDSQVQAKKAEIDELRSLGVQMVAADLVNDSIDQLAEVFAPFDTVIGCAGMVAGRETPMKLATAALKSGIKRYFPWQFGVDFEVIGRGSPQDLFDAQLDVRELLRAQDKTEWVIISTGMFTSFLFEPVFEVVDFDNDTVNALGSLDTSVTLTNPDDIGKLTAEIVFFEPRFRNEIVYLSGDTLTYEQVAGLLERVLGRPFKRNVWTVPHLMQELEKDPTHHIKKYRAVFAQGRGVAWPKAGTFNEQRAIQVTTAEQWARENLGLSETS
;
A
#
# COMPACT_ATOMS: atom_id res chain seq x y z
N MET A 1 -40.33 7.89 -0.61
CA MET A 1 -39.29 8.40 0.29
C MET A 1 -38.11 7.46 0.17
N THR A 2 -37.13 7.81 -0.65
CA THR A 2 -35.87 7.08 -0.76
C THR A 2 -35.04 7.46 0.45
N GLU A 3 -34.90 6.56 1.42
CA GLU A 3 -33.85 6.72 2.45
C GLU A 3 -32.53 6.88 1.70
N SER A 4 -32.00 8.10 1.73
CA SER A 4 -30.67 8.38 1.24
C SER A 4 -29.71 7.56 2.09
N ASN A 5 -29.19 6.46 1.53
CA ASN A 5 -28.28 5.54 2.18
C ASN A 5 -26.89 6.19 2.32
N HIS A 6 -26.82 7.28 3.10
CA HIS A 6 -25.58 7.96 3.41
C HIS A 6 -24.83 7.11 4.45
N PRO A 7 -23.53 6.84 4.23
CA PRO A 7 -22.72 6.18 5.24
C PRO A 7 -22.81 6.95 6.57
N CYS A 8 -22.85 6.23 7.69
CA CYS A 8 -22.88 6.86 9.01
C CYS A 8 -21.59 7.68 9.23
N PRO A 9 -21.67 8.88 9.83
CA PRO A 9 -20.49 9.68 10.16
C PRO A 9 -19.50 8.90 11.03
N GLN A 10 -18.20 9.07 10.76
CA GLN A 10 -17.13 8.39 11.49
C GLN A 10 -15.89 9.27 11.68
N SER A 11 -15.24 9.12 12.82
CA SER A 11 -13.92 9.72 13.12
C SER A 11 -12.82 8.77 12.66
N ILE A 12 -11.99 9.20 11.71
CA ILE A 12 -10.98 8.38 11.05
C ILE A 12 -9.57 8.91 11.37
N LEU A 13 -8.68 8.03 11.84
CA LEU A 13 -7.26 8.31 12.03
C LEU A 13 -6.42 7.55 11.00
N VAL A 14 -5.59 8.25 10.24
CA VAL A 14 -4.58 7.64 9.36
C VAL A 14 -3.21 7.70 10.02
N LEU A 15 -2.52 6.56 10.07
CA LEU A 15 -1.20 6.43 10.69
C LEU A 15 -0.11 6.72 9.65
N GLY A 16 0.33 7.97 9.53
CA GLY A 16 1.40 8.41 8.62
C GLY A 16 0.91 9.09 7.33
N ALA A 17 1.76 9.98 6.80
CA ALA A 17 1.55 10.73 5.54
C ALA A 17 2.75 10.56 4.60
N GLY A 18 3.13 9.32 4.32
CA GLY A 18 4.14 8.98 3.30
C GLY A 18 3.53 8.85 1.90
N GLU A 19 4.24 8.17 1.00
CA GLU A 19 3.82 7.85 -0.37
C GLU A 19 2.40 7.27 -0.44
N LEU A 20 2.04 6.36 0.48
CA LEU A 20 0.70 5.80 0.59
C LEU A 20 -0.27 6.70 1.37
N GLY A 21 0.18 7.26 2.51
CA GLY A 21 -0.68 7.96 3.45
C GLY A 21 -1.25 9.27 2.89
N LEU A 22 -0.46 10.02 2.12
CA LEU A 22 -0.89 11.28 1.51
C LEU A 22 -2.08 11.08 0.54
N PRO A 23 -2.03 10.17 -0.44
CA PRO A 23 -3.18 9.87 -1.28
C PRO A 23 -4.42 9.38 -0.53
N VAL A 24 -4.24 8.55 0.51
CA VAL A 24 -5.33 8.08 1.38
C VAL A 24 -6.01 9.27 2.05
N LEU A 25 -5.24 10.17 2.67
CA LEU A 25 -5.77 11.36 3.35
C LEU A 25 -6.52 12.30 2.40
N ARG A 26 -5.94 12.61 1.24
CA ARG A 26 -6.55 13.47 0.21
C ARG A 26 -7.90 12.91 -0.23
N ASN A 27 -7.96 11.60 -0.51
CA ASN A 27 -9.18 10.96 -0.96
C ASN A 27 -10.21 10.78 0.15
N LEU A 28 -9.80 10.48 1.38
CA LEU A 28 -10.70 10.44 2.53
C LEU A 28 -11.37 11.79 2.76
N ALA A 29 -10.61 12.89 2.75
CA ALA A 29 -11.17 14.24 2.90
C ALA A 29 -12.19 14.59 1.81
N ARG A 30 -12.00 14.06 0.59
CA ARG A 30 -12.95 14.23 -0.53
C ARG A 30 -14.20 13.36 -0.36
N VAL A 31 -14.04 12.07 -0.06
CA VAL A 31 -15.15 11.11 0.04
C VAL A 31 -15.99 11.34 1.29
N ALA A 32 -15.38 11.76 2.40
CA ALA A 32 -16.05 12.09 3.65
C ALA A 32 -17.14 13.18 3.49
N LYS A 33 -17.03 14.05 2.47
CA LYS A 33 -18.09 15.04 2.15
C LYS A 33 -19.44 14.38 1.80
N ARG A 34 -19.45 13.10 1.41
CA ARG A 34 -20.67 12.32 1.15
C ARG A 34 -21.36 11.83 2.43
N SER A 35 -20.68 11.93 3.58
CA SER A 35 -21.16 11.56 4.92
C SER A 35 -20.88 12.70 5.90
N PRO A 36 -21.71 13.76 5.89
CA PRO A 36 -21.52 14.94 6.72
C PRO A 36 -21.38 14.60 8.21
N GLY A 37 -20.36 15.15 8.87
CA GLY A 37 -20.03 14.84 10.27
C GLY A 37 -18.85 13.90 10.44
N SER A 38 -18.37 13.26 9.36
CA SER A 38 -17.12 12.49 9.39
C SER A 38 -15.91 13.42 9.55
N THR A 39 -14.93 13.02 10.36
CA THR A 39 -13.69 13.76 10.60
C THR A 39 -12.48 12.92 10.20
N ILE A 40 -11.47 13.57 9.60
CA ILE A 40 -10.23 12.92 9.18
C ILE A 40 -9.08 13.51 9.99
N SER A 41 -8.28 12.64 10.59
CA SER A 41 -7.06 12.98 11.30
C SER A 41 -5.88 12.20 10.77
N VAL A 42 -4.69 12.76 10.90
CA VAL A 42 -3.43 12.06 10.61
C VAL A 42 -2.53 12.06 11.84
N LEU A 43 -1.97 10.88 12.15
CA LEU A 43 -0.94 10.74 13.16
C LEU A 43 0.44 10.93 12.54
N LEU A 44 1.19 11.90 13.06
CA LEU A 44 2.56 12.21 12.67
C LEU A 44 3.44 12.47 13.89
N ARG A 45 4.75 12.32 13.73
CA ARG A 45 5.71 12.78 14.75
C ARG A 45 5.62 14.28 14.90
N ALA A 46 5.77 14.80 16.13
CA ALA A 46 5.79 16.24 16.40
C ALA A 46 6.82 16.97 15.53
N SER A 47 8.02 16.39 15.37
CA SER A 47 9.06 16.95 14.50
C SER A 47 8.66 17.08 13.02
N THR A 48 7.75 16.23 12.53
CA THR A 48 7.18 16.35 11.18
C THR A 48 6.15 17.48 11.12
N ILE A 49 5.29 17.58 12.14
CA ILE A 49 4.24 18.62 12.22
C ILE A 49 4.86 20.02 12.30
N ASP A 50 5.94 20.16 13.05
CA ASP A 50 6.65 21.42 13.29
C ASP A 50 7.82 21.67 12.32
N SER A 51 7.96 20.81 11.30
CA SER A 51 9.06 20.86 10.36
C SER A 51 9.12 22.20 9.62
N GLN A 52 10.32 22.77 9.55
CA GLN A 52 10.61 23.98 8.76
C GLN A 52 11.08 23.64 7.34
N VAL A 53 11.14 22.36 6.98
CA VAL A 53 11.47 21.94 5.61
C VAL A 53 10.31 22.29 4.69
N GLN A 54 10.55 23.12 3.69
CA GLN A 54 9.50 23.71 2.84
C GLN A 54 8.56 22.67 2.22
N ALA A 55 9.10 21.55 1.72
CA ALA A 55 8.28 20.48 1.14
C ALA A 55 7.33 19.85 2.18
N LYS A 56 7.82 19.57 3.39
CA LYS A 56 7.00 19.02 4.47
C LYS A 56 5.98 20.01 4.99
N LYS A 57 6.36 21.29 5.11
CA LYS A 57 5.41 22.35 5.46
C LYS A 57 4.27 22.45 4.43
N ALA A 58 4.59 22.42 3.14
CA ALA A 58 3.58 22.44 2.08
C ALA A 58 2.62 21.25 2.16
N GLU A 59 3.12 20.03 2.40
CA GLU A 59 2.27 18.85 2.62
C GLU A 59 1.34 19.02 3.83
N ILE A 60 1.85 19.50 4.97
CA ILE A 60 1.03 19.73 6.18
C ILE A 60 0.00 20.83 5.98
N ASP A 61 0.37 21.93 5.34
CA ASP A 61 -0.54 23.04 5.06
C ASP A 61 -1.64 22.62 4.07
N GLU A 62 -1.31 21.79 3.07
CA GLU A 62 -2.29 21.18 2.18
C GLU A 62 -3.29 20.33 2.98
N LEU A 63 -2.80 19.40 3.81
CA LEU A 63 -3.67 18.54 4.63
C LEU A 63 -4.60 19.35 5.55
N ARG A 64 -4.07 20.40 6.19
CA ARG A 64 -4.87 21.33 7.00
C ARG A 64 -5.94 22.04 6.17
N SER A 65 -5.62 22.48 4.95
CA SER A 65 -6.58 23.13 4.04
C SER A 65 -7.71 22.19 3.61
N LEU A 66 -7.46 20.88 3.59
CA LEU A 66 -8.45 19.84 3.36
C LEU A 66 -9.29 19.50 4.60
N GLY A 67 -9.02 20.15 5.74
CA GLY A 67 -9.70 19.91 7.01
C GLY A 67 -9.16 18.70 7.79
N VAL A 68 -7.98 18.17 7.43
CA VAL A 68 -7.35 17.07 8.16
C VAL A 68 -6.73 17.60 9.46
N GLN A 69 -7.07 16.97 10.58
CA GLN A 69 -6.53 17.31 11.89
C GLN A 69 -5.20 16.60 12.15
N MET A 70 -4.26 17.28 12.80
CA MET A 70 -2.95 16.71 13.13
C MET A 70 -2.97 16.11 14.53
N VAL A 71 -2.53 14.86 14.65
CA VAL A 71 -2.37 14.14 15.92
C VAL A 71 -0.88 13.83 16.10
N ALA A 72 -0.29 14.27 17.21
CA ALA A 72 1.12 14.05 17.49
C ALA A 72 1.32 12.73 18.24
N ALA A 73 2.07 11.80 17.66
CA ALA A 73 2.59 10.60 18.32
C ALA A 73 3.75 10.00 17.51
N ASP A 74 4.48 9.05 18.08
CA ASP A 74 5.56 8.32 17.40
C ASP A 74 5.25 6.83 17.28
N LEU A 75 4.89 6.41 16.07
CA LEU A 75 4.60 4.99 15.77
C LEU A 75 5.75 4.04 16.08
N VAL A 76 6.99 4.52 16.21
CA VAL A 76 8.16 3.68 16.54
C VAL A 76 8.47 3.73 18.03
N ASN A 77 8.53 4.93 18.61
CA ASN A 77 9.02 5.10 19.98
C ASN A 77 7.93 5.02 21.06
N ASP A 78 6.68 5.33 20.74
CA ASP A 78 5.60 5.25 21.72
C ASP A 78 5.24 3.78 21.99
N SER A 79 4.92 3.50 23.25
CA SER A 79 4.46 2.18 23.69
C SER A 79 3.08 1.84 23.11
N ILE A 80 2.72 0.56 23.18
CA ILE A 80 1.38 0.09 22.78
C ILE A 80 0.28 0.84 23.56
N ASP A 81 0.51 1.14 24.83
CA ASP A 81 -0.49 1.76 25.71
C ASP A 81 -0.71 3.22 25.35
N GLN A 82 0.38 3.97 25.10
CA GLN A 82 0.31 5.35 24.63
C GLN A 82 -0.38 5.43 23.27
N LEU A 83 -0.05 4.52 22.34
CA LEU A 83 -0.72 4.48 21.03
C LEU A 83 -2.20 4.10 21.17
N ALA A 84 -2.55 3.17 22.06
CA ALA A 84 -3.94 2.79 22.30
C ALA A 84 -4.77 3.97 22.86
N GLU A 85 -4.20 4.77 23.76
CA GLU A 85 -4.83 6.01 24.26
C GLU A 85 -5.06 7.03 23.14
N VAL A 86 -4.09 7.19 22.22
CA VAL A 86 -4.21 8.06 21.04
C VAL A 86 -5.28 7.56 20.08
N PHE A 87 -5.46 6.24 19.94
CA PHE A 87 -6.43 5.64 19.01
C PHE A 87 -7.87 5.64 19.54
N ALA A 88 -8.05 5.55 20.86
CA ALA A 88 -9.36 5.40 21.51
C ALA A 88 -10.44 6.45 21.12
N PRO A 89 -10.12 7.72 20.81
CA PRO A 89 -11.12 8.71 20.38
C PRO A 89 -11.67 8.50 18.95
N PHE A 90 -11.12 7.56 18.19
CA PHE A 90 -11.47 7.34 16.77
C PHE A 90 -12.37 6.12 16.59
N ASP A 91 -13.22 6.17 15.57
CA ASP A 91 -14.04 5.01 15.18
C ASP A 91 -13.23 4.04 14.32
N THR A 92 -12.44 4.59 13.40
CA THR A 92 -11.66 3.84 12.40
C THR A 92 -10.19 4.27 12.43
N VAL A 93 -9.27 3.30 12.47
CA VAL A 93 -7.82 3.55 12.33
C VAL A 93 -7.30 2.87 11.07
N ILE A 94 -6.50 3.59 10.27
CA ILE A 94 -5.93 3.12 9.01
C ILE A 94 -4.40 3.18 9.06
N GLY A 95 -3.76 2.03 8.99
CA GLY A 95 -2.31 1.87 9.01
C GLY A 95 -1.69 2.21 7.65
N CYS A 96 -1.10 3.41 7.54
CA CYS A 96 -0.25 3.78 6.41
C CYS A 96 1.22 3.96 6.83
N ALA A 97 1.63 3.25 7.90
CA ALA A 97 3.01 3.23 8.37
C ALA A 97 3.90 2.70 7.24
N GLY A 98 5.01 3.36 6.92
CA GLY A 98 5.90 2.89 5.85
C GLY A 98 6.83 1.77 6.31
N MET A 99 7.51 1.12 5.35
CA MET A 99 8.52 0.08 5.62
C MET A 99 9.63 0.52 6.60
N VAL A 100 9.93 1.82 6.64
CA VAL A 100 10.90 2.44 7.54
C VAL A 100 10.54 2.34 9.02
N ALA A 101 9.30 1.94 9.35
CA ALA A 101 8.87 1.78 10.74
C ALA A 101 9.38 0.47 11.39
N GLY A 102 9.98 -0.44 10.62
CA GLY A 102 10.60 -1.66 11.15
C GLY A 102 9.66 -2.85 11.34
N ARG A 103 10.26 -4.04 11.54
CA ARG A 103 9.57 -5.34 11.54
C ARG A 103 8.52 -5.52 12.65
N GLU A 104 8.73 -4.91 13.81
CA GLU A 104 7.83 -5.04 14.97
C GLU A 104 6.60 -4.13 14.87
N THR A 105 6.64 -3.12 14.00
CA THR A 105 5.58 -2.11 13.92
C THR A 105 4.21 -2.68 13.53
N PRO A 106 4.05 -3.59 12.55
CA PRO A 106 2.75 -4.16 12.21
C PRO A 106 2.02 -4.74 13.42
N MET A 107 2.71 -5.58 14.21
CA MET A 107 2.15 -6.19 15.41
C MET A 107 1.87 -5.17 16.52
N LYS A 108 2.78 -4.21 16.71
CA LYS A 108 2.61 -3.13 17.69
C LYS A 108 1.35 -2.31 17.43
N LEU A 109 1.15 -1.88 16.18
CA LEU A 109 0.01 -1.06 15.77
C LEU A 109 -1.30 -1.85 15.84
N ALA A 110 -1.30 -3.12 15.41
CA ALA A 110 -2.48 -3.98 15.53
C ALA A 110 -2.88 -4.20 16.99
N THR A 111 -1.91 -4.44 17.87
CA THR A 111 -2.17 -4.60 19.31
C THR A 111 -2.71 -3.33 19.94
N ALA A 112 -2.14 -2.16 19.61
CA ALA A 112 -2.64 -0.87 20.08
C ALA A 112 -4.06 -0.58 19.57
N ALA A 113 -4.34 -0.88 18.30
CA ALA A 113 -5.68 -0.77 17.72
C ALA A 113 -6.70 -1.62 18.48
N LEU A 114 -6.44 -2.91 18.70
CA LEU A 114 -7.35 -3.77 19.46
C LEU A 114 -7.50 -3.32 20.92
N LYS A 115 -6.41 -2.91 21.57
CA LYS A 115 -6.43 -2.44 22.97
C LYS A 115 -7.24 -1.16 23.14
N SER A 116 -7.23 -0.27 22.16
CA SER A 116 -7.97 1.00 22.19
C SER A 116 -9.50 0.83 22.13
N GLY A 117 -9.99 -0.33 21.68
CA GLY A 117 -11.42 -0.58 21.56
C GLY A 117 -12.09 0.14 20.38
N ILE A 118 -11.32 0.61 19.38
CA ILE A 118 -11.89 1.15 18.15
C ILE A 118 -12.81 0.15 17.45
N LYS A 119 -13.77 0.68 16.69
CA LYS A 119 -14.79 -0.11 15.99
C LYS A 119 -14.20 -0.80 14.76
N ARG A 120 -13.29 -0.13 14.04
CA ARG A 120 -12.77 -0.61 12.75
C ARG A 120 -11.27 -0.35 12.58
N TYR A 121 -10.56 -1.33 12.02
CA TYR A 121 -9.12 -1.23 11.77
C TYR A 121 -8.74 -1.69 10.36
N PHE A 122 -7.91 -0.90 9.69
CA PHE A 122 -7.26 -1.27 8.44
C PHE A 122 -5.76 -1.40 8.73
N PRO A 123 -5.20 -2.62 8.84
CA PRO A 123 -3.77 -2.78 9.14
C PRO A 123 -2.91 -2.30 7.97
N TRP A 124 -1.65 -1.97 8.27
CA TRP A 124 -0.65 -1.66 7.25
C TRP A 124 -0.27 -2.94 6.47
N GLN A 125 -1.09 -3.28 5.46
CA GLN A 125 -0.96 -4.50 4.64
C GLN A 125 -1.19 -4.25 3.14
N PHE A 126 -1.06 -2.99 2.70
CA PHE A 126 -1.17 -2.53 1.31
C PHE A 126 -0.04 -3.10 0.43
N GLY A 127 -0.13 -4.39 0.12
CA GLY A 127 0.91 -5.13 -0.55
C GLY A 127 0.40 -6.43 -1.15
N VAL A 128 1.24 -7.46 -1.09
CA VAL A 128 1.00 -8.80 -1.66
C VAL A 128 0.07 -9.64 -0.79
N ASP A 129 -0.38 -10.77 -1.32
CA ASP A 129 -1.14 -11.74 -0.55
C ASP A 129 -0.22 -12.63 0.30
N PHE A 130 -0.05 -12.21 1.56
CA PHE A 130 0.76 -12.93 2.53
C PHE A 130 0.26 -14.36 2.80
N GLU A 131 -1.03 -14.66 2.62
CA GLU A 131 -1.57 -16.01 2.87
C GLU A 131 -1.16 -17.02 1.81
N VAL A 132 -1.20 -16.61 0.54
CA VAL A 132 -0.74 -17.44 -0.57
C VAL A 132 0.79 -17.58 -0.55
N ILE A 133 1.50 -16.54 -0.10
CA ILE A 133 2.94 -16.62 0.17
C ILE A 133 3.23 -17.49 1.40
N GLY A 134 2.38 -17.52 2.41
CA GLY A 134 2.60 -18.33 3.61
C GLY A 134 3.89 -17.96 4.38
N ARG A 135 4.13 -18.71 5.44
CA ARG A 135 5.23 -18.47 6.39
C ARG A 135 6.59 -18.92 5.85
N GLY A 136 7.67 -18.35 6.38
CA GLY A 136 9.03 -18.72 6.03
C GLY A 136 9.43 -18.29 4.61
N SER A 137 8.75 -17.28 4.06
CA SER A 137 9.17 -16.66 2.81
C SER A 137 10.53 -15.96 2.98
N PRO A 138 11.30 -15.72 1.90
CA PRO A 138 12.53 -14.94 1.99
C PRO A 138 12.39 -13.57 2.66
N GLN A 139 11.19 -12.97 2.68
CA GLN A 139 10.92 -11.69 3.32
C GLN A 139 10.31 -11.89 4.72
N ASP A 140 11.13 -11.75 5.76
CA ASP A 140 10.69 -12.00 7.14
C ASP A 140 9.58 -11.06 7.63
N LEU A 141 9.47 -9.86 7.02
CA LEU A 141 8.38 -8.93 7.33
C LEU A 141 7.00 -9.56 7.02
N PHE A 142 6.92 -10.50 6.08
CA PHE A 142 5.65 -11.10 5.67
C PHE A 142 5.09 -12.05 6.74
N ASP A 143 5.95 -12.71 7.51
CA ASP A 143 5.52 -13.52 8.66
C ASP A 143 4.90 -12.63 9.75
N ALA A 144 5.48 -11.44 10.01
CA ALA A 144 4.90 -10.47 10.93
C ALA A 144 3.53 -9.95 10.45
N GLN A 145 3.32 -9.87 9.13
CA GLN A 145 2.01 -9.51 8.58
C GLN A 145 0.98 -10.63 8.74
N LEU A 146 1.39 -11.89 8.62
CA LEU A 146 0.54 -13.05 8.92
C LEU A 146 0.17 -13.11 10.40
N ASP A 147 1.11 -12.84 11.30
CA ASP A 147 0.84 -12.78 12.75
C ASP A 147 -0.23 -11.73 13.06
N VAL A 148 -0.21 -10.57 12.38
CA VAL A 148 -1.28 -9.55 12.50
C VAL A 148 -2.62 -10.11 12.03
N ARG A 149 -2.67 -10.86 10.91
CA ARG A 149 -3.95 -11.45 10.44
C ARG A 149 -4.50 -12.46 11.43
N GLU A 150 -3.65 -13.27 12.05
CA GLU A 150 -4.04 -14.22 13.10
C GLU A 150 -4.58 -13.50 14.34
N LEU A 151 -3.89 -12.45 14.79
CA LEU A 151 -4.35 -11.60 15.91
C LEU A 151 -5.74 -11.00 15.64
N LEU A 152 -5.96 -10.45 14.44
CA LEU A 152 -7.23 -9.83 14.07
C LEU A 152 -8.39 -10.84 13.98
N ARG A 153 -8.11 -12.07 13.55
CA ARG A 153 -9.10 -13.17 13.46
C ARG A 153 -9.40 -13.81 14.80
N ALA A 154 -8.50 -13.73 15.77
CA ALA A 154 -8.68 -14.29 17.11
C ALA A 154 -9.63 -13.49 18.01
N GLN A 155 -10.20 -12.39 17.51
CA GLN A 155 -11.10 -11.51 18.25
C GLN A 155 -12.32 -11.12 17.39
N ASP A 156 -13.38 -10.62 18.03
CA ASP A 156 -14.67 -10.29 17.41
C ASP A 156 -15.19 -8.87 17.74
N LYS A 157 -14.43 -8.08 18.49
CA LYS A 157 -14.84 -6.74 18.98
C LYS A 157 -14.57 -5.63 17.97
N THR A 158 -13.47 -5.74 17.23
CA THR A 158 -13.02 -4.74 16.26
C THR A 158 -13.18 -5.32 14.86
N GLU A 159 -13.98 -4.66 14.02
CA GLU A 159 -14.06 -4.97 12.59
C GLU A 159 -12.68 -4.73 11.95
N TRP A 160 -12.21 -5.62 11.09
CA TRP A 160 -10.98 -5.38 10.33
C TRP A 160 -11.18 -5.53 8.84
N VAL A 161 -10.43 -4.75 8.05
CA VAL A 161 -10.42 -4.85 6.58
C VAL A 161 -8.98 -4.75 6.10
N ILE A 162 -8.52 -5.79 5.44
CA ILE A 162 -7.19 -5.81 4.82
C ILE A 162 -7.33 -5.40 3.36
N ILE A 163 -6.45 -4.54 2.87
CA ILE A 163 -6.43 -4.13 1.46
C ILE A 163 -5.14 -4.65 0.84
N SER A 164 -5.26 -5.62 -0.09
CA SER A 164 -4.13 -6.16 -0.86
C SER A 164 -4.05 -5.45 -2.20
N THR A 165 -2.90 -4.87 -2.52
CA THR A 165 -2.73 -3.95 -3.67
C THR A 165 -1.67 -4.38 -4.67
N GLY A 166 -0.92 -5.42 -4.35
CA GLY A 166 0.25 -5.83 -5.11
C GLY A 166 1.42 -4.88 -4.83
N MET A 167 2.34 -4.79 -5.80
CA MET A 167 3.46 -3.87 -5.74
C MET A 167 3.00 -2.46 -6.14
N PHE A 168 3.58 -1.43 -5.52
CA PHE A 168 3.36 -0.06 -5.97
C PHE A 168 3.97 0.11 -7.35
N THR A 169 3.22 0.67 -8.30
CA THR A 169 3.66 0.77 -9.69
C THR A 169 5.00 1.50 -9.81
N SER A 170 5.22 2.57 -9.04
CA SER A 170 6.49 3.30 -8.94
C SER A 170 7.67 2.38 -8.62
N PHE A 171 7.51 1.51 -7.62
CA PHE A 171 8.58 0.65 -7.11
C PHE A 171 9.10 -0.37 -8.14
N LEU A 172 8.28 -0.78 -9.11
CA LEU A 172 8.73 -1.64 -10.22
C LEU A 172 9.84 -0.98 -11.05
N PHE A 173 9.77 0.34 -11.19
CA PHE A 173 10.67 1.15 -12.02
C PHE A 173 11.76 1.84 -11.20
N GLU A 174 11.81 1.64 -9.89
CA GLU A 174 12.89 2.17 -9.05
C GLU A 174 14.21 1.46 -9.39
N PRO A 175 15.30 2.20 -9.71
CA PRO A 175 16.58 1.59 -10.09
C PRO A 175 17.12 0.61 -9.04
N VAL A 176 16.89 0.90 -7.75
CA VAL A 176 17.32 0.03 -6.64
C VAL A 176 16.64 -1.35 -6.70
N PHE A 177 15.44 -1.45 -7.27
CA PHE A 177 14.73 -2.71 -7.40
C PHE A 177 15.25 -3.57 -8.57
N GLU A 178 15.97 -2.97 -9.52
CA GLU A 178 16.66 -3.58 -10.67
C GLU A 178 15.79 -4.48 -11.57
N VAL A 179 14.46 -4.47 -11.45
CA VAL A 179 13.61 -5.14 -12.44
C VAL A 179 13.71 -4.45 -13.79
N VAL A 180 13.82 -3.12 -13.79
CA VAL A 180 14.08 -2.33 -15.00
C VAL A 180 15.44 -1.67 -14.87
N ASP A 181 16.37 -2.09 -15.72
CA ASP A 181 17.67 -1.47 -15.91
C ASP A 181 17.58 -0.55 -17.12
N PHE A 182 17.38 0.74 -16.85
CA PHE A 182 17.27 1.78 -17.88
C PHE A 182 18.60 2.11 -18.56
N ASP A 183 19.73 1.82 -17.92
CA ASP A 183 21.07 2.10 -18.46
C ASP A 183 21.44 1.10 -19.55
N ASN A 184 21.01 -0.16 -19.39
CA ASN A 184 21.28 -1.24 -20.34
C ASN A 184 20.07 -1.65 -21.19
N ASP A 185 18.95 -0.93 -21.08
CA ASP A 185 17.67 -1.25 -21.71
C ASP A 185 17.29 -2.72 -21.49
N THR A 186 17.22 -3.14 -20.23
CA THR A 186 16.99 -4.54 -19.86
C THR A 186 15.88 -4.66 -18.83
N VAL A 187 14.95 -5.59 -19.05
CA VAL A 187 14.03 -6.07 -18.03
C VAL A 187 14.58 -7.36 -17.43
N ASN A 188 14.88 -7.31 -16.13
CA ASN A 188 15.27 -8.47 -15.34
C ASN A 188 14.01 -9.16 -14.80
N ALA A 189 13.53 -10.13 -15.56
CA ALA A 189 12.34 -10.92 -15.23
C ALA A 189 12.60 -11.82 -14.03
N LEU A 190 11.86 -11.61 -12.94
CA LEU A 190 11.99 -12.37 -11.71
C LEU A 190 11.29 -13.73 -11.86
N GLY A 191 12.05 -14.82 -11.78
CA GLY A 191 11.57 -16.20 -11.95
C GLY A 191 11.57 -16.63 -13.42
N SER A 192 10.65 -16.08 -14.22
CA SER A 192 10.52 -16.32 -15.65
C SER A 192 9.85 -15.13 -16.34
N LEU A 193 9.83 -15.14 -17.68
CA LEU A 193 9.09 -14.13 -18.46
C LEU A 193 7.57 -14.21 -18.28
N ASP A 194 7.06 -15.38 -17.89
CA ASP A 194 5.64 -15.62 -17.62
C ASP A 194 5.24 -15.30 -16.17
N THR A 195 6.20 -15.11 -15.27
CA THR A 195 5.90 -14.68 -13.90
C THR A 195 5.17 -13.34 -13.94
N SER A 196 4.01 -13.31 -13.27
CA SER A 196 3.15 -12.13 -13.21
C SER A 196 3.37 -11.32 -11.93
N VAL A 197 3.10 -10.03 -12.01
CA VAL A 197 3.06 -9.09 -10.88
C VAL A 197 1.81 -8.23 -10.96
N THR A 198 1.10 -8.07 -9.85
CA THR A 198 0.04 -7.06 -9.72
C THR A 198 0.64 -5.73 -9.30
N LEU A 199 0.27 -4.67 -10.02
CA LEU A 199 0.75 -3.31 -9.83
C LEU A 199 -0.42 -2.38 -9.55
N THR A 200 -0.29 -1.50 -8.55
CA THR A 200 -1.27 -0.45 -8.29
C THR A 200 -0.58 0.86 -7.93
N ASN A 201 -0.98 1.96 -8.56
CA ASN A 201 -0.44 3.29 -8.31
C ASN A 201 -0.87 3.77 -6.89
N PRO A 202 0.03 4.32 -6.06
CA PRO A 202 -0.33 4.82 -4.73
C PRO A 202 -1.52 5.79 -4.69
N ASP A 203 -1.66 6.65 -5.72
CA ASP A 203 -2.82 7.54 -5.82
C ASP A 203 -4.16 6.80 -5.95
N ASP A 204 -4.17 5.73 -6.73
CA ASP A 204 -5.33 4.86 -6.88
C ASP A 204 -5.58 4.02 -5.63
N ILE A 205 -4.52 3.57 -4.94
CA ILE A 205 -4.67 2.92 -3.63
C ILE A 205 -5.37 3.88 -2.66
N GLY A 206 -4.95 5.14 -2.61
CA GLY A 206 -5.60 6.16 -1.78
C GLY A 206 -7.07 6.38 -2.12
N LYS A 207 -7.38 6.50 -3.41
CA LYS A 207 -8.75 6.63 -3.93
C LYS A 207 -9.62 5.44 -3.54
N LEU A 208 -9.15 4.23 -3.81
CA LEU A 208 -9.91 3.01 -3.56
C LEU A 208 -10.07 2.72 -2.07
N THR A 209 -9.04 2.99 -1.26
CA THR A 209 -9.13 2.89 0.20
C THR A 209 -10.24 3.78 0.74
N ALA A 210 -10.32 5.05 0.29
CA ALA A 210 -11.38 5.95 0.72
C ALA A 210 -12.77 5.45 0.29
N GLU A 211 -12.91 4.93 -0.94
CA GLU A 211 -14.18 4.34 -1.39
C GLU A 211 -14.54 3.09 -0.55
N ILE A 212 -13.58 2.22 -0.19
CA ILE A 212 -13.79 1.04 0.67
C ILE A 212 -14.21 1.43 2.10
N VAL A 213 -13.59 2.47 2.67
CA VAL A 213 -13.90 2.95 4.02
C VAL A 213 -15.37 3.39 4.13
N PHE A 214 -15.88 4.05 3.09
CA PHE A 214 -17.26 4.55 3.02
C PHE A 214 -18.21 3.65 2.21
N PHE A 215 -17.78 2.43 1.86
CA PHE A 215 -18.58 1.50 1.07
C PHE A 215 -19.77 0.96 1.86
N GLU A 216 -20.93 0.80 1.22
CA GLU A 216 -22.12 0.17 1.81
C GLU A 216 -22.72 -0.89 0.88
N PRO A 217 -23.08 -2.10 1.37
CA PRO A 217 -22.86 -2.58 2.74
C PRO A 217 -21.37 -2.69 3.06
N ARG A 218 -20.97 -2.25 4.25
CA ARG A 218 -19.54 -2.19 4.61
C ARG A 218 -18.84 -3.56 4.56
N PHE A 219 -17.57 -3.55 4.13
CA PHE A 219 -16.67 -4.69 4.24
C PHE A 219 -16.32 -4.94 5.72
N ARG A 220 -16.34 -6.21 6.13
CA ARG A 220 -16.10 -6.64 7.52
C ARG A 220 -15.34 -7.96 7.56
N ASN A 221 -14.21 -7.95 8.26
CA ASN A 221 -13.40 -9.13 8.57
C ASN A 221 -13.00 -9.92 7.32
N GLU A 222 -12.57 -9.17 6.29
CA GLU A 222 -12.24 -9.72 4.98
C GLU A 222 -11.04 -9.01 4.35
N ILE A 223 -10.52 -9.61 3.28
CA ILE A 223 -9.43 -9.10 2.47
C ILE A 223 -10.04 -8.58 1.16
N VAL A 224 -9.77 -7.31 0.84
CA VAL A 224 -10.21 -6.67 -0.40
C VAL A 224 -9.00 -6.52 -1.33
N TYR A 225 -9.12 -7.07 -2.53
CA TYR A 225 -8.06 -7.05 -3.55
C TYR A 225 -8.25 -5.88 -4.51
N LEU A 226 -7.16 -5.16 -4.80
CA LEU A 226 -7.08 -4.07 -5.77
C LEU A 226 -6.10 -4.43 -6.88
N SER A 227 -6.24 -3.83 -8.06
CA SER A 227 -5.25 -3.93 -9.13
C SER A 227 -5.38 -2.76 -10.10
N GLY A 228 -4.28 -2.05 -10.32
CA GLY A 228 -4.12 -1.19 -11.50
C GLY A 228 -3.98 -2.05 -12.74
N ASP A 229 -2.98 -2.94 -12.76
CA ASP A 229 -2.81 -4.01 -13.74
C ASP A 229 -2.24 -5.28 -13.08
N THR A 230 -2.32 -6.39 -13.80
CA THR A 230 -1.54 -7.60 -13.53
C THR A 230 -0.85 -8.03 -14.82
N LEU A 231 0.48 -7.97 -14.83
CA LEU A 231 1.30 -8.15 -16.04
C LEU A 231 2.37 -9.21 -15.83
N THR A 232 2.71 -9.95 -16.88
CA THR A 232 3.94 -10.75 -16.91
C THR A 232 5.17 -9.86 -17.13
N TYR A 233 6.37 -10.32 -16.75
CA TYR A 233 7.59 -9.55 -17.05
C TYR A 233 7.83 -9.39 -18.56
N GLU A 234 7.38 -10.33 -19.40
CA GLU A 234 7.36 -10.12 -20.87
C GLU A 234 6.47 -8.93 -21.26
N GLN A 235 5.28 -8.81 -20.66
CA GLN A 235 4.39 -7.69 -20.92
C GLN A 235 4.96 -6.37 -20.41
N VAL A 236 5.71 -6.38 -19.30
CA VAL A 236 6.45 -5.20 -18.81
C VAL A 236 7.50 -4.75 -19.82
N ALA A 237 8.28 -5.68 -20.40
CA ALA A 237 9.25 -5.36 -21.45
C ALA A 237 8.55 -4.75 -22.68
N GLY A 238 7.48 -5.37 -23.17
CA GLY A 238 6.71 -4.85 -24.30
C GLY A 238 6.07 -3.48 -24.01
N LEU A 239 5.64 -3.22 -22.77
CA LEU A 239 5.13 -1.93 -22.34
C LEU A 239 6.21 -0.85 -22.42
N LEU A 240 7.40 -1.11 -21.88
CA LEU A 240 8.53 -0.17 -21.94
C LEU A 240 8.91 0.15 -23.38
N GLU A 241 8.94 -0.85 -24.26
CA GLU A 241 9.22 -0.67 -25.69
C GLU A 241 8.21 0.26 -26.38
N ARG A 242 6.91 0.13 -26.05
CA ARG A 242 5.85 1.01 -26.58
C ARG A 242 5.90 2.43 -26.01
N VAL A 243 6.31 2.59 -24.76
CA VAL A 243 6.34 3.90 -24.08
C VAL A 243 7.59 4.69 -24.46
N LEU A 244 8.74 4.03 -24.51
CA LEU A 244 10.04 4.67 -24.71
C LEU A 244 10.54 4.62 -26.15
N GLY A 245 9.87 3.86 -27.03
CA GLY A 245 10.19 3.80 -28.46
C GLY A 245 11.54 3.14 -28.78
N ARG A 246 12.07 2.32 -27.86
CA ARG A 246 13.35 1.60 -28.01
C ARG A 246 13.25 0.16 -27.48
N PRO A 247 14.03 -0.79 -28.02
CA PRO A 247 13.95 -2.20 -27.62
C PRO A 247 14.47 -2.43 -26.21
N PHE A 248 13.90 -3.40 -25.48
CA PHE A 248 14.39 -3.84 -24.17
C PHE A 248 14.82 -5.32 -24.20
N LYS A 249 16.01 -5.63 -23.71
CA LYS A 249 16.46 -7.02 -23.53
C LYS A 249 15.65 -7.68 -22.43
N ARG A 250 15.40 -8.98 -22.58
CA ARG A 250 14.75 -9.82 -21.58
C ARG A 250 15.81 -10.68 -20.91
N ASN A 251 16.11 -10.39 -19.66
CA ASN A 251 17.06 -11.14 -18.85
C ASN A 251 16.31 -11.90 -17.76
N VAL A 252 16.43 -13.22 -17.69
CA VAL A 252 15.68 -14.02 -16.71
C VAL A 252 16.54 -14.29 -15.48
N TRP A 253 16.08 -13.80 -14.33
CA TRP A 253 16.64 -14.13 -13.02
C TRP A 253 15.82 -15.26 -12.40
N THR A 254 16.27 -16.49 -12.63
CA THR A 254 15.56 -17.68 -12.14
C THR A 254 15.47 -17.72 -10.61
N VAL A 255 14.48 -18.42 -10.06
CA VAL A 255 14.35 -18.60 -8.61
C VAL A 255 15.63 -19.17 -7.98
N PRO A 256 16.27 -20.24 -8.51
CA PRO A 256 17.51 -20.75 -7.93
C PRO A 256 18.65 -19.72 -7.93
N HIS A 257 18.75 -18.89 -8.99
CA HIS A 257 19.76 -17.84 -9.06
C HIS A 257 19.56 -16.81 -7.93
N LEU A 258 18.35 -16.27 -7.78
CA LEU A 258 18.06 -15.26 -6.76
C LEU A 258 18.18 -15.81 -5.33
N MET A 259 17.84 -17.08 -5.11
CA MET A 259 18.06 -17.73 -3.82
C MET A 259 19.55 -17.88 -3.51
N GLN A 260 20.38 -18.24 -4.48
CA GLN A 260 21.83 -18.30 -4.30
C GLN A 260 22.46 -16.92 -4.03
N GLU A 261 21.95 -15.86 -4.67
CA GLU A 261 22.37 -14.49 -4.36
C GLU A 261 21.99 -14.08 -2.94
N LEU A 262 20.80 -14.48 -2.49
CA LEU A 262 20.31 -14.21 -1.14
C LEU A 262 21.09 -15.00 -0.08
N GLU A 263 21.50 -16.24 -0.35
CA GLU A 263 22.34 -17.03 0.57
C GLU A 263 23.68 -16.33 0.89
N LYS A 264 24.25 -15.61 -0.09
CA LYS A 264 25.49 -14.84 0.09
C LYS A 264 25.27 -13.55 0.89
N ASP A 265 24.04 -13.06 0.95
CA ASP A 265 23.68 -11.77 1.52
C ASP A 265 22.27 -11.80 2.14
N PRO A 266 22.07 -12.61 3.21
CA PRO A 266 20.74 -13.00 3.69
C PRO A 266 19.99 -11.90 4.41
N THR A 267 20.60 -10.73 4.62
CA THR A 267 19.96 -9.57 5.27
C THR A 267 19.54 -8.50 4.27
N HIS A 268 19.91 -8.62 3.00
CA HIS A 268 19.63 -7.60 1.99
C HIS A 268 18.15 -7.53 1.62
N HIS A 269 17.47 -6.47 2.06
CA HIS A 269 16.02 -6.32 1.93
C HIS A 269 15.50 -6.42 0.49
N ILE A 270 16.18 -5.81 -0.48
CA ILE A 270 15.74 -5.87 -1.88
C ILE A 270 15.86 -7.28 -2.48
N LYS A 271 16.96 -8.01 -2.21
CA LYS A 271 17.15 -9.39 -2.68
C LYS A 271 16.06 -10.32 -2.12
N LYS A 272 15.66 -10.12 -0.85
CA LYS A 272 14.51 -10.83 -0.25
C LYS A 272 13.23 -10.61 -1.04
N TYR A 273 12.91 -9.35 -1.37
CA TYR A 273 11.74 -9.05 -2.20
C TYR A 273 11.85 -9.72 -3.57
N ARG A 274 12.97 -9.59 -4.28
CA ARG A 274 13.15 -10.21 -5.60
C ARG A 274 12.95 -11.71 -5.55
N ALA A 275 13.51 -12.38 -4.55
CA ALA A 275 13.32 -13.81 -4.34
C ALA A 275 11.85 -14.19 -4.14
N VAL A 276 11.09 -13.41 -3.35
CA VAL A 276 9.63 -13.65 -3.19
C VAL A 276 8.88 -13.42 -4.50
N PHE A 277 9.12 -12.30 -5.18
CA PHE A 277 8.44 -11.99 -6.44
C PHE A 277 8.78 -13.00 -7.55
N ALA A 278 10.00 -13.55 -7.54
CA ALA A 278 10.41 -14.62 -8.47
C ALA A 278 9.66 -15.93 -8.23
N GLN A 279 9.26 -16.23 -7.00
CA GLN A 279 8.45 -17.42 -6.70
C GLN A 279 7.03 -17.34 -7.31
N GLY A 280 6.56 -16.14 -7.69
CA GLY A 280 5.32 -15.93 -8.45
C GLY A 280 4.00 -16.22 -7.69
N ARG A 281 4.06 -16.62 -6.43
CA ARG A 281 2.89 -16.96 -5.60
C ARG A 281 2.47 -15.78 -4.73
N GLY A 282 1.18 -15.44 -4.75
CA GLY A 282 0.60 -14.36 -3.93
C GLY A 282 1.02 -12.94 -4.31
N VAL A 283 1.86 -12.77 -5.34
CA VAL A 283 2.32 -11.46 -5.85
C VAL A 283 1.53 -10.96 -7.06
N ALA A 284 0.62 -11.79 -7.56
CA ALA A 284 -0.27 -11.47 -8.66
C ALA A 284 -1.63 -12.15 -8.49
N TRP A 285 -2.68 -11.49 -8.98
CA TRP A 285 -4.03 -12.04 -9.06
C TRP A 285 -4.78 -11.52 -10.29
N PRO A 286 -5.83 -12.22 -10.76
CA PRO A 286 -6.66 -11.74 -11.86
C PRO A 286 -7.36 -10.42 -11.53
N LYS A 287 -7.20 -9.40 -12.40
CA LYS A 287 -7.84 -8.08 -12.24
C LYS A 287 -9.37 -8.17 -12.13
N ALA A 288 -10.00 -9.11 -12.84
CA ALA A 288 -11.45 -9.34 -12.83
C ALA A 288 -12.06 -9.53 -11.42
N GLY A 289 -11.29 -10.06 -10.46
CA GLY A 289 -11.74 -10.28 -9.09
C GLY A 289 -11.58 -9.09 -8.16
N THR A 290 -11.00 -7.98 -8.63
CA THR A 290 -10.64 -6.84 -7.77
C THR A 290 -11.80 -5.87 -7.57
N PHE A 291 -11.79 -5.20 -6.44
CA PHE A 291 -12.84 -4.25 -6.07
C PHE A 291 -13.03 -3.16 -7.12
N ASN A 292 -11.93 -2.56 -7.59
CA ASN A 292 -12.01 -1.50 -8.58
C ASN A 292 -12.60 -1.96 -9.91
N GLU A 293 -12.26 -3.17 -10.37
CA GLU A 293 -12.81 -3.74 -11.59
C GLU A 293 -14.31 -4.06 -11.44
N GLN A 294 -14.70 -4.71 -10.34
CA GLN A 294 -16.10 -5.04 -10.04
C GLN A 294 -16.99 -3.81 -9.86
N ARG A 295 -16.41 -2.68 -9.46
CA ARG A 295 -17.11 -1.40 -9.28
C ARG A 295 -16.94 -0.44 -10.46
N ALA A 296 -16.27 -0.87 -11.54
CA ALA A 296 -15.95 -0.05 -12.70
C ALA A 296 -15.25 1.27 -12.32
N ILE A 297 -14.45 1.27 -11.25
CA ILE A 297 -13.67 2.43 -10.83
C ILE A 297 -12.39 2.44 -11.66
N GLN A 298 -12.30 3.42 -12.56
CA GLN A 298 -11.11 3.63 -13.37
C GLN A 298 -9.90 3.96 -12.49
N VAL A 299 -8.78 3.33 -12.82
CA VAL A 299 -7.48 3.47 -12.14
C VAL A 299 -6.38 3.52 -13.18
N THR A 300 -5.23 4.04 -12.79
CA THR A 300 -4.04 4.21 -13.63
C THR A 300 -3.46 2.84 -13.98
N THR A 301 -3.31 2.56 -15.27
CA THR A 301 -2.58 1.38 -15.76
C THR A 301 -1.08 1.57 -15.61
N ALA A 302 -0.31 0.48 -15.62
CA ALA A 302 1.16 0.58 -15.60
C ALA A 302 1.69 1.34 -16.82
N GLU A 303 1.02 1.24 -17.97
CA GLU A 303 1.41 1.94 -19.19
C GLU A 303 1.12 3.44 -19.09
N GLN A 304 -0.04 3.84 -18.55
CA GLN A 304 -0.35 5.25 -18.28
C GLN A 304 0.66 5.86 -17.32
N TRP A 305 0.93 5.18 -16.20
CA TRP A 305 1.92 5.61 -15.24
C TRP A 305 3.30 5.78 -15.90
N ALA A 306 3.74 4.81 -16.72
CA ALA A 306 5.02 4.88 -17.41
C ALA A 306 5.09 6.05 -18.41
N ARG A 307 4.00 6.37 -19.13
CA ARG A 307 3.96 7.53 -20.03
C ARG A 307 4.11 8.84 -19.29
N GLU A 308 3.47 8.97 -18.14
CA GLU A 308 3.50 10.19 -17.33
C GLU A 308 4.85 10.40 -16.62
N ASN A 309 5.53 9.31 -16.25
CA ASN A 309 6.72 9.38 -15.37
C ASN A 309 8.04 9.04 -16.07
N LEU A 310 8.01 8.25 -17.15
CA LEU A 310 9.21 7.80 -17.87
C LEU A 310 9.28 8.34 -19.31
N GLY A 311 8.15 8.78 -19.87
CA GLY A 311 8.08 9.32 -21.21
C GLY A 311 8.99 10.53 -21.40
N LEU A 312 9.56 10.68 -22.59
CA LEU A 312 10.24 11.91 -22.98
C LEU A 312 9.25 13.06 -22.82
N SER A 313 9.61 14.06 -22.02
CA SER A 313 8.99 15.37 -22.16
C SER A 313 9.14 15.75 -23.63
N GLU A 314 8.03 15.88 -24.35
CA GLU A 314 8.06 16.51 -25.67
C GLU A 314 8.66 17.89 -25.45
N THR A 315 9.94 18.01 -25.83
CA THR A 315 10.66 19.27 -25.78
C THR A 315 9.96 20.16 -26.79
N SER A 316 9.34 21.22 -26.25
CA SER A 316 8.70 22.29 -27.02
C SER A 316 9.69 22.98 -27.95
#